data_AF-A0AAF3ENL7-F1
#
_entry.id   AF-A0AAF3ENL7-F1
#
_cell.length_a   1.000
_cell.length_b   1.000
_cell.length_c   1.000
_cell.angle_alpha   90.00
_cell.angle_beta   90.00
_cell.angle_gamma   90.00
#
_symmetry.space_group_name_H-M   'P 1'
#
loop_
_entity.id
_entity.type
_entity.pdbx_description
1 polymer ?
#
loop_
_entity_poly.entity_id
_entity_poly.type
_entity_poly.pdbx_seq_one_letter_code
_entity_poly.pdbx_strand_id
1 'polypeptide(L)'
;MIWAIDFDDEKLSLLQAATGGEICTSPFKKEFPYKCSPVDDQRWWTFEDKPEHAGMCGRSAPLYNDYYPVCDPDDPGHACCGKYGYCGSGPEFCGCASCVDYGADPSLILKEPIRPERKVTWYTLASGEGRRGRCGPMAPHLDGGPATCNPDDPSAKCCSNGGYCGSTKEHCECQGCVDFSKTPDYHWKPVQWWTFAENSNHIGKCGPGAPVLPSGKTPKCDPDSNAPCCSQSGYCGNGALYCECQGCVDFKKTPNWEWRRQVVTVVSSSPSPNAPYG
;
A
#
# COMPACT_ATOMS: atom_id res chain seq x y z
N MET A 1 -37.73 1.31 -4.88
CA MET A 1 -37.59 -0.16 -5.00
C MET A 1 -37.15 -0.65 -3.62
N ILE A 2 -37.88 -1.59 -3.00
CA ILE A 2 -37.51 -2.13 -1.69
C ILE A 2 -36.79 -3.45 -1.95
N TRP A 3 -35.47 -3.48 -1.70
CA TRP A 3 -34.59 -4.64 -1.96
C TRP A 3 -34.51 -5.63 -0.79
N ALA A 4 -35.39 -5.50 0.20
CA ALA A 4 -35.27 -6.20 1.48
C ALA A 4 -36.60 -6.73 2.03
N ILE A 5 -37.60 -7.01 1.17
CA ILE A 5 -38.84 -7.69 1.63
C ILE A 5 -38.50 -9.04 2.28
N ASP A 6 -37.43 -9.70 1.84
CA ASP A 6 -36.98 -10.97 2.41
C ASP A 6 -36.34 -10.84 3.80
N PHE A 7 -36.06 -9.61 4.25
CA PHE A 7 -35.60 -9.28 5.61
C PHE A 7 -36.72 -8.74 6.50
N ASP A 8 -37.98 -8.86 6.07
CA ASP A 8 -39.11 -8.46 6.90
C ASP A 8 -39.22 -9.37 8.14
N ASP A 9 -39.75 -8.82 9.23
CA ASP A 9 -40.00 -9.61 10.42
C ASP A 9 -41.17 -10.59 10.20
N GLU A 10 -41.34 -11.56 11.11
CA GLU A 10 -42.45 -12.52 11.04
C GLU A 10 -43.83 -11.86 11.12
N LYS A 11 -43.90 -10.59 11.51
CA LYS A 11 -45.14 -9.80 11.59
C LYS A 11 -45.41 -9.02 10.31
N LEU A 12 -44.54 -9.15 9.30
CA LEU A 12 -44.61 -8.46 8.03
C LEU A 12 -44.64 -6.94 8.21
N SER A 13 -43.92 -6.41 9.20
CA SER A 13 -44.03 -5.00 9.57
C SER A 13 -43.51 -4.06 8.48
N LEU A 14 -42.49 -4.46 7.72
CA LEU A 14 -41.98 -3.72 6.57
C LEU A 14 -42.99 -3.74 5.40
N LEU A 15 -43.58 -4.90 5.11
CA LEU A 15 -44.61 -5.04 4.09
C LEU A 15 -45.86 -4.26 4.48
N GLN A 16 -46.28 -4.29 5.75
CA GLN A 16 -47.40 -3.51 6.26
C GLN A 16 -47.11 -2.01 6.25
N ALA A 17 -45.89 -1.58 6.52
CA ALA A 17 -45.50 -0.17 6.38
C ALA A 17 -45.51 0.27 4.90
N ALA A 18 -45.03 -0.58 3.99
CA ALA A 18 -44.98 -0.31 2.56
C ALA A 18 -46.37 -0.31 1.90
N THR A 19 -47.29 -1.17 2.36
CA THR A 19 -48.62 -1.37 1.76
C THR A 19 -49.76 -0.70 2.54
N GLY A 20 -49.57 -0.44 3.83
CA GLY A 20 -50.58 0.14 4.72
C GLY A 20 -50.57 1.67 4.78
N GLY A 21 -49.50 2.32 4.32
CA GLY A 21 -49.46 3.77 4.12
C GLY A 21 -49.98 4.19 2.75
N GLU A 22 -50.34 5.47 2.58
CA GLU A 22 -50.69 6.08 1.28
C GLU A 22 -49.52 6.15 0.28
N ILE A 23 -48.49 5.32 0.47
CA ILE A 23 -47.34 5.19 -0.42
C ILE A 23 -47.85 4.71 -1.79
N CYS A 24 -48.68 3.67 -1.86
CA CYS A 24 -49.13 3.14 -3.16
C CYS A 24 -50.44 3.74 -3.71
N THR A 25 -51.19 4.50 -2.91
CA THR A 25 -52.54 5.00 -3.26
C THR A 25 -52.60 6.48 -3.62
N SER A 26 -51.60 7.27 -3.23
CA SER A 26 -51.45 8.63 -3.76
C SER A 26 -50.85 8.56 -5.17
N PRO A 27 -51.32 9.36 -6.15
CA PRO A 27 -50.57 9.52 -7.39
C PRO A 27 -49.25 10.18 -7.01
N PHE A 28 -48.22 9.34 -6.81
CA PHE A 28 -46.86 9.79 -6.56
C PHE A 28 -46.56 10.90 -7.56
N LYS A 29 -46.17 12.09 -7.07
CA LYS A 29 -45.43 13.02 -7.91
C LYS A 29 -44.31 12.19 -8.52
N LYS A 30 -44.34 12.08 -9.85
CA LYS A 30 -43.67 11.07 -10.69
C LYS A 30 -42.13 11.17 -10.70
N GLU A 31 -41.55 11.80 -9.69
CA GLU A 31 -40.13 12.01 -9.55
C GLU A 31 -39.70 11.26 -8.30
N PHE A 32 -39.29 10.00 -8.49
CA PHE A 32 -38.42 9.37 -7.52
C PHE A 32 -37.15 10.23 -7.46
N PRO A 33 -36.77 10.77 -6.28
CA PRO A 33 -35.56 11.60 -6.17
C PRO A 33 -34.28 10.78 -6.43
N TYR A 34 -34.40 9.45 -6.36
CA TYR A 34 -33.33 8.51 -6.61
C TYR A 34 -33.18 8.24 -8.11
N LYS A 35 -31.97 8.45 -8.62
CA LYS A 35 -31.57 8.11 -9.98
C LYS A 35 -30.68 6.88 -9.90
N CYS A 36 -31.02 5.84 -10.66
CA CYS A 36 -30.18 4.65 -10.69
C CYS A 36 -28.85 4.94 -11.38
N SER A 37 -27.84 4.10 -11.11
CA SER A 37 -26.61 4.06 -11.90
C SER A 37 -26.95 3.90 -13.39
N PRO A 38 -26.33 4.69 -14.28
CA PRO A 38 -26.50 4.54 -15.72
C PRO A 38 -25.64 3.42 -16.33
N VAL A 39 -24.91 2.65 -15.51
CA VAL A 39 -24.08 1.52 -15.95
C VAL A 39 -24.45 0.25 -15.21
N ASP A 40 -24.33 -0.88 -15.90
CA ASP A 40 -24.65 -2.22 -15.36
C ASP A 40 -23.40 -2.98 -14.87
N ASP A 41 -22.20 -2.40 -15.03
CA ASP A 41 -20.94 -3.02 -14.64
C ASP A 41 -20.46 -2.57 -13.25
N GLN A 42 -19.97 -3.53 -12.46
CA GLN A 42 -19.42 -3.27 -11.13
C GLN A 42 -18.00 -2.70 -11.22
N ARG A 43 -17.74 -1.61 -10.48
CA ARG A 43 -16.44 -0.90 -10.46
C ARG A 43 -15.91 -0.64 -9.05
N TRP A 44 -16.35 -1.42 -8.08
CA TRP A 44 -16.07 -1.23 -6.66
C TRP A 44 -15.93 -2.58 -5.97
N TRP A 45 -15.31 -2.58 -4.79
CA TRP A 45 -15.21 -3.77 -3.95
C TRP A 45 -16.49 -3.97 -3.14
N THR A 46 -17.06 -5.17 -3.20
CA THR A 46 -18.13 -5.60 -2.28
C THR A 46 -17.57 -6.48 -1.16
N PHE A 47 -18.40 -6.72 -0.15
CA PHE A 47 -18.07 -7.66 0.93
C PHE A 47 -17.97 -9.11 0.42
N GLU A 48 -18.72 -9.46 -0.62
CA GLU A 48 -18.69 -10.79 -1.24
C GLU A 48 -17.39 -11.01 -2.03
N ASP A 49 -16.87 -9.96 -2.67
CA ASP A 49 -15.60 -10.04 -3.40
C ASP A 49 -14.43 -10.26 -2.43
N LYS A 50 -14.22 -9.29 -1.53
CA LYS A 50 -13.14 -9.26 -0.54
C LYS A 50 -13.54 -8.37 0.66
N PRO A 51 -13.89 -8.96 1.80
CA PRO A 51 -14.28 -8.22 3.00
C PRO A 51 -13.29 -7.13 3.42
N GLU A 52 -11.98 -7.38 3.26
CA GLU A 52 -10.92 -6.45 3.62
C GLU A 52 -10.80 -5.23 2.71
N HIS A 53 -11.40 -5.25 1.51
CA HIS A 53 -11.38 -4.15 0.56
C HIS A 53 -12.74 -3.45 0.41
N ALA A 54 -13.80 -4.07 0.93
CA ALA A 54 -15.17 -3.58 0.81
C ALA A 54 -15.28 -2.12 1.28
N GLY A 55 -15.90 -1.30 0.43
CA GLY A 55 -16.07 0.12 0.70
C GLY A 55 -14.80 0.97 0.59
N MET A 56 -13.66 0.45 0.11
CA MET A 56 -12.51 1.28 -0.24
C MET A 56 -12.66 1.86 -1.65
N CYS A 57 -12.40 3.16 -1.81
CA CYS A 57 -12.54 3.89 -3.07
C CYS A 57 -11.36 4.83 -3.36
N GLY A 58 -11.28 5.28 -4.61
CA GLY A 58 -10.34 6.30 -5.05
C GLY A 58 -8.90 5.80 -5.17
N ARG A 59 -7.96 6.75 -5.16
CA ARG A 59 -6.54 6.50 -5.50
C ARG A 59 -5.74 5.78 -4.43
N SER A 60 -6.24 5.77 -3.20
CA SER A 60 -5.62 5.08 -2.08
C SER A 60 -6.12 3.62 -1.92
N ALA A 61 -7.21 3.25 -2.60
CA ALA A 61 -7.78 1.91 -2.52
C ALA A 61 -6.97 0.89 -3.36
N PRO A 62 -7.02 -0.41 -2.99
CA PRO A 62 -6.58 -1.50 -3.87
C PRO A 62 -7.34 -1.45 -5.21
N LEU A 63 -6.63 -1.69 -6.30
CA LEU A 63 -7.23 -1.68 -7.64
C LEU A 63 -8.29 -2.78 -7.77
N TYR A 64 -9.45 -2.43 -8.32
CA TYR A 64 -10.50 -3.36 -8.71
C TYR A 64 -10.42 -3.55 -10.24
N ASN A 65 -10.16 -4.78 -10.69
CA ASN A 65 -9.94 -5.10 -12.11
C ASN A 65 -8.90 -4.17 -12.80
N ASP A 66 -7.79 -3.87 -12.12
CA ASP A 66 -6.72 -2.93 -12.53
C ASP A 66 -7.10 -1.43 -12.53
N TYR A 67 -8.32 -1.07 -12.15
CA TYR A 67 -8.78 0.33 -12.07
C TYR A 67 -8.90 0.81 -10.62
N TYR A 68 -8.84 2.13 -10.42
CA TYR A 68 -9.17 2.72 -9.13
C TYR A 68 -10.66 2.56 -8.85
N PRO A 69 -11.06 1.89 -7.75
CA PRO A 69 -12.46 1.62 -7.48
C PRO A 69 -13.23 2.90 -7.15
N VAL A 70 -14.50 2.91 -7.52
CA VAL A 70 -15.46 3.98 -7.17
C VAL A 70 -16.37 3.52 -6.04
N CYS A 71 -17.37 4.32 -5.68
CA CYS A 71 -18.45 3.86 -4.82
C CYS A 71 -19.68 3.55 -5.66
N ASP A 72 -20.50 2.62 -5.18
CA ASP A 72 -21.75 2.24 -5.83
C ASP A 72 -22.73 3.43 -5.82
N PRO A 73 -23.10 4.01 -6.98
CA PRO A 73 -24.11 5.07 -7.04
C PRO A 73 -25.46 4.62 -6.48
N ASP A 74 -25.73 3.31 -6.50
CA ASP A 74 -26.99 2.71 -6.11
C ASP A 74 -27.07 2.33 -4.62
N ASP A 75 -25.98 2.48 -3.86
CA ASP A 75 -25.97 2.27 -2.41
C ASP A 75 -26.19 3.62 -1.68
N PRO A 76 -27.42 3.95 -1.22
CA PRO A 76 -27.68 5.22 -0.53
C PRO A 76 -26.90 5.39 0.78
N GLY A 77 -26.39 4.31 1.36
CA GLY A 77 -25.56 4.35 2.57
C GLY A 77 -24.08 4.66 2.27
N HIS A 78 -23.61 4.36 1.07
CA HIS A 78 -22.18 4.39 0.73
C HIS A 78 -21.84 5.02 -0.64
N ALA A 79 -22.76 5.74 -1.29
CA ALA A 79 -22.54 6.29 -2.62
C ALA A 79 -21.47 7.41 -2.72
N CYS A 80 -20.95 7.93 -1.61
CA CYS A 80 -19.94 8.98 -1.63
C CYS A 80 -18.55 8.45 -1.34
N CYS A 81 -17.59 8.71 -2.24
CA CYS A 81 -16.19 8.47 -1.99
C CYS A 81 -15.58 9.64 -1.20
N GLY A 82 -15.29 9.38 0.09
CA GLY A 82 -14.74 10.37 1.01
C GLY A 82 -13.24 10.63 0.81
N LYS A 83 -12.73 11.71 1.42
CA LYS A 83 -11.31 12.13 1.29
C LYS A 83 -10.28 11.08 1.75
N TYR A 84 -10.69 10.13 2.60
CA TYR A 84 -9.81 9.08 3.12
C TYR A 84 -9.85 7.80 2.27
N GLY A 85 -10.57 7.81 1.14
CA GLY A 85 -10.68 6.66 0.25
C GLY A 85 -11.63 5.58 0.77
N TYR A 86 -12.71 5.99 1.44
CA TYR A 86 -13.78 5.10 1.87
C TYR A 86 -15.13 5.61 1.37
N CYS A 87 -15.97 4.66 0.99
CA CYS A 87 -17.37 4.86 0.63
C CYS A 87 -18.21 5.09 1.89
N GLY A 88 -19.13 6.04 1.83
CA GLY A 88 -20.01 6.38 2.93
C GLY A 88 -21.08 7.38 2.51
N SER A 89 -21.78 7.95 3.49
CA SER A 89 -22.84 8.92 3.28
C SER A 89 -22.73 10.08 4.26
N GLY A 90 -23.41 11.18 3.95
CA GLY A 90 -23.44 12.38 4.79
C GLY A 90 -22.26 13.33 4.55
N PRO A 91 -22.22 14.46 5.29
CA PRO A 91 -21.32 15.58 4.98
C PRO A 91 -19.82 15.24 5.03
N GLU A 92 -19.42 14.29 5.87
CA GLU A 92 -18.02 13.84 6.00
C GLU A 92 -17.51 13.13 4.73
N PHE A 93 -18.40 12.43 4.01
CA PHE A 93 -18.08 11.64 2.81
C PHE A 93 -18.47 12.34 1.51
N CYS A 94 -19.52 13.16 1.53
CA CYS A 94 -20.06 13.81 0.33
C CYS A 94 -19.70 15.31 0.27
N GLY A 95 -19.44 15.95 1.41
CA GLY A 95 -19.35 17.41 1.55
C GLY A 95 -17.95 18.01 1.44
N CYS A 96 -16.95 17.24 1.00
CA CYS A 96 -15.57 17.72 0.92
C CYS A 96 -15.13 18.04 -0.51
N ALA A 97 -14.18 18.95 -0.67
CA ALA A 97 -13.73 19.41 -2.00
C ALA A 97 -13.11 18.30 -2.87
N SER A 98 -12.56 17.25 -2.25
CA SER A 98 -11.99 16.08 -2.94
C SER A 98 -12.94 14.88 -2.98
N CYS A 99 -14.15 15.02 -2.43
CA CYS A 99 -15.12 13.93 -2.34
C CYS A 99 -15.85 13.79 -3.68
N VAL A 100 -16.30 12.57 -3.98
CA VAL A 100 -17.09 12.28 -5.18
C VAL A 100 -18.41 11.68 -4.73
N ASP A 101 -19.51 12.40 -4.97
CA ASP A 101 -20.86 11.99 -4.58
C ASP A 101 -21.58 11.35 -5.77
N TYR A 102 -21.48 10.01 -5.89
CA TYR A 102 -22.16 9.27 -6.95
C TYR A 102 -23.67 9.17 -6.71
N GLY A 103 -24.15 9.37 -5.48
CA GLY A 103 -25.58 9.32 -5.16
C GLY A 103 -26.31 10.58 -5.62
N ALA A 104 -25.68 11.75 -5.49
CA ALA A 104 -26.22 13.01 -5.99
C ALA A 104 -26.15 13.12 -7.52
N ASP A 105 -25.06 12.63 -8.13
CA ASP A 105 -24.89 12.57 -9.59
C ASP A 105 -24.33 11.21 -10.06
N PRO A 106 -25.22 10.22 -10.32
CA PRO A 106 -24.81 8.92 -10.83
C PRO A 106 -24.08 8.97 -12.18
N SER A 107 -24.28 10.04 -12.96
CA SER A 107 -23.61 10.23 -14.25
C SER A 107 -22.08 10.34 -14.11
N LEU A 108 -21.58 10.62 -12.91
CA LEU A 108 -20.14 10.62 -12.62
C LEU A 108 -19.48 9.26 -12.91
N ILE A 109 -20.23 8.15 -12.85
CA ILE A 109 -19.72 6.82 -13.19
C ILE A 109 -19.49 6.62 -14.69
N LEU A 110 -20.07 7.47 -15.55
CA LEU A 110 -19.83 7.43 -16.99
C LEU A 110 -18.44 7.96 -17.38
N LYS A 111 -17.76 8.65 -16.46
CA LYS A 111 -16.36 9.04 -16.66
C LYS A 111 -15.52 7.78 -16.88
N GLU A 112 -14.59 7.87 -17.83
CA GLU A 112 -13.73 6.75 -18.17
C GLU A 112 -12.99 6.23 -16.92
N PRO A 113 -13.06 4.91 -16.64
CA PRO A 113 -12.36 4.31 -15.52
C PRO A 113 -10.86 4.62 -15.59
N ILE A 114 -10.30 5.06 -14.47
CA ILE A 114 -8.90 5.44 -14.42
C ILE A 114 -8.11 4.29 -13.82
N ARG A 115 -6.99 3.93 -14.46
CA ARG A 115 -6.03 2.96 -13.97
C ARG A 115 -4.65 3.59 -13.87
N PRO A 116 -3.76 3.08 -13.02
CA PRO A 116 -2.37 3.53 -13.04
C PRO A 116 -1.70 3.15 -14.35
N GLU A 117 -0.89 4.06 -14.89
CA GLU A 117 -0.10 3.82 -16.11
C GLU A 117 1.08 2.87 -15.89
N ARG A 118 1.40 2.58 -14.63
CA ARG A 118 2.59 1.88 -14.18
C ARG A 118 2.27 0.86 -13.11
N LYS A 119 3.21 -0.06 -12.89
CA LYS A 119 3.09 -1.03 -11.79
C LYS A 119 3.00 -0.30 -10.45
N VAL A 120 2.05 -0.72 -9.62
CA VAL A 120 1.89 -0.22 -8.26
C VAL A 120 3.16 -0.46 -7.46
N THR A 121 3.74 0.63 -6.95
CA THR A 121 4.92 0.61 -6.08
C THR A 121 4.68 1.37 -4.78
N TRP A 122 3.44 1.74 -4.49
CA TRP A 122 3.01 2.44 -3.29
C TRP A 122 2.06 1.57 -2.46
N TYR A 123 1.91 1.92 -1.18
CA TYR A 123 0.95 1.27 -0.31
C TYR A 123 -0.48 1.77 -0.52
N THR A 124 -1.42 0.83 -0.52
CA THR A 124 -2.86 1.07 -0.53
C THR A 124 -3.45 0.96 0.88
N LEU A 125 -4.74 1.31 1.03
CA LEU A 125 -5.47 1.18 2.30
C LEU A 125 -5.47 -0.25 2.87
N ALA A 126 -5.37 -1.27 2.01
CA ALA A 126 -5.30 -2.67 2.42
C ALA A 126 -3.90 -3.14 2.86
N SER A 127 -2.86 -2.29 2.78
CA SER A 127 -1.47 -2.70 3.04
C SER A 127 -1.15 -2.98 4.51
N GLY A 128 -2.12 -2.86 5.42
CA GLY A 128 -1.96 -3.10 6.85
C GLY A 128 -1.32 -1.94 7.61
N GLU A 129 -1.27 -2.07 8.93
CA GLU A 129 -0.70 -1.05 9.81
C GLU A 129 0.81 -0.87 9.59
N GLY A 130 1.29 0.36 9.78
CA GLY A 130 2.70 0.71 9.60
C GLY A 130 3.16 0.82 8.14
N ARG A 131 2.32 0.48 7.16
CA ARG A 131 2.61 0.61 5.72
C ARG A 131 1.88 1.77 5.04
N ARG A 132 0.60 1.97 5.36
CA ARG A 132 -0.23 3.03 4.77
C ARG A 132 0.45 4.40 4.85
N GLY A 133 0.50 5.10 3.71
CA GLY A 133 1.07 6.45 3.61
C GLY A 133 2.58 6.51 3.87
N ARG A 134 3.29 5.38 3.97
CA ARG A 134 4.75 5.34 4.09
C ARG A 134 5.41 5.23 2.73
N CYS A 135 6.57 5.85 2.59
CA CYS A 135 7.36 5.82 1.37
C CYS A 135 8.86 5.94 1.68
N GLY A 136 9.67 5.74 0.65
CA GLY A 136 11.11 5.92 0.71
C GLY A 136 11.85 4.78 1.40
N PRO A 137 13.18 4.92 1.53
CA PRO A 137 14.07 3.87 2.01
C PRO A 137 13.77 3.34 3.41
N MET A 138 13.08 4.14 4.22
CA MET A 138 12.70 3.80 5.59
C MET A 138 11.30 3.20 5.71
N ALA A 139 10.53 3.14 4.64
CA ALA A 139 9.28 2.39 4.62
C ALA A 139 9.58 0.88 4.52
N PRO A 140 8.68 0.00 5.01
CA PRO A 140 8.80 -1.42 4.70
C PRO A 140 8.93 -1.61 3.18
N HIS A 141 9.70 -2.60 2.75
CA HIS A 141 9.87 -2.87 1.32
C HIS A 141 8.56 -3.39 0.71
N LEU A 142 8.21 -2.88 -0.46
CA LEU A 142 7.13 -3.36 -1.31
C LEU A 142 7.76 -3.96 -2.58
N ASP A 143 7.45 -5.22 -2.88
CA ASP A 143 8.01 -5.95 -4.02
C ASP A 143 9.56 -5.93 -4.11
N GLY A 144 10.23 -5.98 -2.95
CA GLY A 144 11.69 -6.00 -2.86
C GLY A 144 12.38 -4.63 -3.05
N GLY A 145 11.60 -3.55 -3.14
CA GLY A 145 12.10 -2.18 -3.25
C GLY A 145 11.44 -1.21 -2.25
N PRO A 146 12.00 -0.01 -2.04
CA PRO A 146 11.36 1.02 -1.23
C PRO A 146 10.02 1.45 -1.84
N ALA A 147 8.98 1.57 -1.02
CA ALA A 147 7.67 2.00 -1.50
C ALA A 147 7.69 3.47 -1.96
N THR A 148 7.02 3.77 -3.06
CA THR A 148 6.78 5.12 -3.58
C THR A 148 5.45 5.67 -3.05
N CYS A 149 5.09 6.87 -3.49
CA CYS A 149 3.75 7.41 -3.33
C CYS A 149 2.98 7.32 -4.64
N ASN A 150 1.65 7.25 -4.58
CA ASN A 150 0.82 7.18 -5.77
C ASN A 150 0.94 8.48 -6.59
N PRO A 151 1.51 8.45 -7.81
CA PRO A 151 1.65 9.65 -8.65
C PRO A 151 0.30 10.22 -9.11
N ASP A 152 -0.74 9.38 -9.16
CA ASP A 152 -2.08 9.76 -9.58
C ASP A 152 -2.93 10.34 -8.44
N ASP A 153 -2.44 10.32 -7.20
CA ASP A 153 -3.15 10.82 -6.04
C ASP A 153 -2.78 12.30 -5.76
N PRO A 154 -3.65 13.27 -6.09
CA PRO A 154 -3.35 14.68 -5.87
C PRO A 154 -3.09 15.02 -4.40
N SER A 155 -3.63 14.23 -3.47
CA SER A 155 -3.51 14.44 -2.02
C SER A 155 -2.26 13.79 -1.41
N ALA A 156 -1.66 12.81 -2.09
CA ALA A 156 -0.59 11.98 -1.54
C ALA A 156 0.61 11.73 -2.49
N LYS A 157 0.73 12.44 -3.61
CA LYS A 157 1.78 12.24 -4.64
C LYS A 157 3.24 12.45 -4.23
N CYS A 158 3.53 13.13 -3.13
CA CYS A 158 4.90 13.47 -2.74
C CYS A 158 5.36 12.63 -1.54
N CYS A 159 6.56 12.07 -1.62
CA CYS A 159 7.22 11.43 -0.50
C CYS A 159 8.10 12.43 0.25
N SER A 160 7.77 12.75 1.49
CA SER A 160 8.58 13.62 2.37
C SER A 160 9.91 12.96 2.74
N ASN A 161 10.87 13.78 3.21
CA ASN A 161 12.13 13.26 3.77
C ASN A 161 11.93 12.39 5.03
N GLY A 162 10.79 12.52 5.71
CA GLY A 162 10.39 11.66 6.83
C GLY A 162 9.82 10.30 6.39
N GLY A 163 9.68 10.04 5.09
CA GLY A 163 9.16 8.79 4.56
C GLY A 163 7.63 8.66 4.69
N TYR A 164 6.92 9.77 4.46
CA TYR A 164 5.46 9.83 4.43
C TYR A 164 4.95 10.46 3.14
N CYS A 165 3.87 9.90 2.60
CA CYS A 165 3.16 10.42 1.44
C CYS A 165 2.23 11.58 1.81
N GLY A 166 2.23 12.62 0.99
CA GLY A 166 1.37 13.78 1.17
C GLY A 166 1.47 14.75 -0.01
N SER A 167 0.86 15.93 0.15
CA SER A 167 0.76 16.94 -0.91
C SER A 167 1.08 18.37 -0.44
N THR A 168 1.40 18.55 0.85
CA THR A 168 1.75 19.86 1.39
C THR A 168 3.18 20.27 1.01
N LYS A 169 3.55 21.52 1.29
CA LYS A 169 4.91 22.01 1.03
C LYS A 169 5.97 21.19 1.77
N GLU A 170 5.68 20.73 2.98
CA GLU A 170 6.58 19.88 3.77
C GLU A 170 6.79 18.50 3.12
N HIS A 171 5.87 18.07 2.25
CA HIS A 171 5.99 16.82 1.50
C HIS A 171 6.63 17.01 0.13
N CYS A 172 6.36 18.13 -0.55
CA CYS A 172 6.73 18.34 -1.96
C CYS A 172 7.88 19.35 -2.19
N GLU A 173 8.15 20.25 -1.25
CA GLU A 173 9.11 21.38 -1.36
C GLU A 173 10.23 21.30 -0.29
N CYS A 174 10.47 20.12 0.26
CA CYS A 174 11.51 19.83 1.24
C CYS A 174 12.83 19.37 0.59
N GLN A 175 13.91 19.35 1.38
CA GLN A 175 15.17 18.79 0.93
C GLN A 175 15.09 17.25 0.89
N GLY A 176 15.23 16.67 -0.29
CA GLY A 176 15.27 15.22 -0.48
C GLY A 176 13.92 14.53 -0.62
N CYS A 177 12.79 15.27 -0.62
CA CYS A 177 11.53 14.68 -1.05
C CYS A 177 11.47 14.45 -2.55
N VAL A 178 10.55 13.57 -2.92
CA VAL A 178 10.30 13.17 -4.30
C VAL A 178 8.83 13.43 -4.61
N ASP A 179 8.58 14.25 -5.64
CA ASP A 179 7.24 14.42 -6.21
C ASP A 179 7.05 13.42 -7.34
N PHE A 180 6.32 12.35 -7.06
CA PHE A 180 6.10 11.28 -8.03
C PHE A 180 5.19 11.71 -9.17
N SER A 181 4.36 12.76 -9.01
CA SER A 181 3.56 13.25 -10.14
C SER A 181 4.43 13.87 -11.25
N LYS A 182 5.64 14.33 -10.91
CA LYS A 182 6.62 14.89 -11.85
C LYS A 182 7.71 13.91 -12.26
N THR A 183 8.04 12.98 -11.38
CA THR A 183 9.14 12.02 -11.57
C THR A 183 8.68 10.59 -11.29
N PRO A 184 7.71 10.09 -12.07
CA PRO A 184 6.96 8.90 -11.67
C PRO A 184 7.75 7.59 -11.88
N ASP A 185 8.89 7.65 -12.59
CA ASP A 185 9.84 6.54 -12.79
C ASP A 185 11.01 6.57 -11.78
N TYR A 186 11.04 7.56 -10.90
CA TYR A 186 12.06 7.65 -9.86
C TYR A 186 11.96 6.42 -8.95
N HIS A 187 13.12 5.87 -8.61
CA HIS A 187 13.24 4.80 -7.63
C HIS A 187 14.48 5.06 -6.79
N TRP A 188 14.35 4.83 -5.48
CA TRP A 188 15.52 4.81 -4.62
C TRP A 188 16.41 3.62 -4.97
N LYS A 189 17.71 3.78 -4.73
CA LYS A 189 18.62 2.64 -4.80
C LYS A 189 18.14 1.58 -3.80
N PRO A 190 18.23 0.29 -4.15
CA PRO A 190 17.87 -0.79 -3.23
C PRO A 190 18.61 -0.61 -1.91
N VAL A 191 17.86 -0.59 -0.82
CA VAL A 191 18.44 -0.52 0.52
C VAL A 191 19.18 -1.81 0.78
N GLN A 192 20.44 -1.67 1.16
CA GLN A 192 21.33 -2.81 1.42
C GLN A 192 21.67 -2.88 2.91
N TRP A 193 20.83 -2.39 3.81
CA TRP A 193 21.04 -2.43 5.26
C TRP A 193 19.70 -2.63 5.98
N TRP A 194 19.73 -3.16 7.19
CA TRP A 194 18.52 -3.36 7.99
C TRP A 194 17.94 -2.03 8.47
N THR A 195 16.67 -1.78 8.15
CA THR A 195 15.93 -0.63 8.66
C THR A 195 15.00 -1.03 9.80
N PHE A 196 14.57 -0.04 10.60
CA PHE A 196 13.59 -0.25 11.68
C PHE A 196 12.27 -0.83 11.15
N ALA A 197 11.91 -0.49 9.92
CA ALA A 197 10.66 -0.90 9.29
C ALA A 197 10.65 -2.36 8.83
N GLU A 198 11.82 -2.97 8.64
CA GLU A 198 11.92 -4.39 8.28
C GLU A 198 11.93 -5.29 9.51
N ASN A 199 12.91 -5.08 10.39
CA ASN A 199 13.01 -5.83 11.64
C ASN A 199 13.91 -5.08 12.64
N SER A 200 13.30 -4.62 13.73
CA SER A 200 14.01 -3.88 14.77
C SER A 200 15.14 -4.70 15.44
N ASN A 201 15.06 -6.04 15.44
CA ASN A 201 16.08 -6.91 16.02
C ASN A 201 17.35 -7.04 15.15
N HIS A 202 17.29 -6.60 13.90
CA HIS A 202 18.41 -6.69 12.97
C HIS A 202 19.07 -5.34 12.67
N ILE A 203 18.56 -4.25 13.26
CA ILE A 203 19.12 -2.90 13.05
C ILE A 203 20.60 -2.89 13.38
N GLY A 204 21.37 -2.30 12.47
CA GLY A 204 22.81 -2.17 12.60
C GLY A 204 23.58 -3.48 12.39
N LYS A 205 22.94 -4.63 12.16
CA LYS A 205 23.65 -5.86 11.79
C LYS A 205 24.12 -5.77 10.34
N CYS A 206 25.35 -6.20 10.09
CA CYS A 206 25.97 -6.18 8.77
C CYS A 206 26.89 -7.40 8.57
N GLY A 207 27.29 -7.61 7.32
CA GLY A 207 28.23 -8.66 6.95
C GLY A 207 27.60 -10.06 6.82
N PRO A 208 28.40 -11.05 6.41
CA PRO A 208 27.93 -12.37 6.00
C PRO A 208 27.32 -13.20 7.14
N GLY A 209 27.58 -12.83 8.40
CA GLY A 209 26.97 -13.48 9.57
C GLY A 209 25.61 -12.90 9.96
N ALA A 210 25.20 -11.78 9.38
CA ALA A 210 23.89 -11.18 9.64
C ALA A 210 22.80 -11.89 8.83
N PRO A 211 21.53 -11.88 9.31
CA PRO A 211 20.40 -12.35 8.51
C PRO A 211 20.35 -11.66 7.15
N VAL A 212 20.00 -12.42 6.11
CA VAL A 212 19.92 -11.94 4.73
C VAL A 212 18.72 -10.99 4.61
N LEU A 213 18.89 -9.88 3.89
CA LEU A 213 17.80 -8.93 3.63
C LEU A 213 16.68 -9.60 2.83
N PRO A 214 15.45 -9.05 2.85
CA PRO A 214 14.35 -9.52 2.00
C PRO A 214 14.72 -9.53 0.50
N SER A 215 15.65 -8.66 0.08
CA SER A 215 16.21 -8.62 -1.27
C SER A 215 17.17 -9.77 -1.62
N GLY A 216 17.46 -10.67 -0.68
CA GLY A 216 18.41 -11.77 -0.84
C GLY A 216 19.88 -11.38 -0.72
N LYS A 217 20.18 -10.12 -0.37
CA LYS A 217 21.54 -9.60 -0.24
C LYS A 217 22.05 -9.62 1.20
N THR A 218 23.37 -9.73 1.35
CA THR A 218 24.05 -9.54 2.64
C THR A 218 23.92 -8.08 3.07
N PRO A 219 23.46 -7.80 4.31
CA PRO A 219 23.33 -6.43 4.77
C PRO A 219 24.70 -5.75 4.95
N LYS A 220 24.78 -4.51 4.49
CA LYS A 220 25.84 -3.53 4.60
C LYS A 220 25.48 -2.50 5.67
N CYS A 221 26.33 -1.50 5.84
CA CYS A 221 26.00 -0.29 6.57
C CYS A 221 25.65 0.83 5.59
N ASP A 222 24.74 1.71 6.01
CA ASP A 222 24.36 2.89 5.23
C ASP A 222 25.59 3.82 5.08
N PRO A 223 26.11 4.03 3.85
CA PRO A 223 27.30 4.85 3.60
C PRO A 223 27.09 6.33 3.91
N ASP A 224 25.84 6.79 3.90
CA ASP A 224 25.46 8.19 4.17
C ASP A 224 25.15 8.42 5.65
N SER A 225 25.12 7.36 6.47
CA SER A 225 24.86 7.45 7.91
C SER A 225 26.10 7.84 8.73
N ASN A 226 25.86 8.12 10.02
CA ASN A 226 26.91 8.31 11.02
C ASN A 226 27.61 7.01 11.44
N ALA A 227 27.18 5.85 10.92
CA ALA A 227 27.71 4.54 11.25
C ALA A 227 28.02 3.72 9.97
N PRO A 228 28.89 4.22 9.06
CA PRO A 228 29.05 3.65 7.73
C PRO A 228 29.95 2.40 7.68
N CYS A 229 30.55 2.00 8.80
CA CYS A 229 31.55 0.94 8.82
C CYS A 229 30.99 -0.34 9.44
N CYS A 230 31.17 -1.46 8.76
CA CYS A 230 30.85 -2.78 9.30
C CYS A 230 32.07 -3.37 10.02
N SER A 231 31.93 -3.54 11.34
CA SER A 231 32.96 -4.16 12.19
C SER A 231 33.05 -5.67 11.98
N GLN A 232 34.14 -6.28 12.47
CA GLN A 232 34.31 -7.73 12.48
C GLN A 232 33.21 -8.46 13.28
N SER A 233 32.63 -7.79 14.28
CA SER A 233 31.52 -8.31 15.07
C SER A 233 30.19 -8.36 14.31
N GLY A 234 30.16 -7.87 13.06
CA GLY A 234 28.94 -7.85 12.24
C GLY A 234 27.97 -6.74 12.62
N TYR A 235 28.49 -5.61 13.12
CA TYR A 235 27.68 -4.44 13.48
C TYR A 235 28.22 -3.15 12.85
N CYS A 236 27.29 -2.28 12.46
CA CYS A 236 27.53 -0.95 11.94
C CYS A 236 27.91 0.04 13.04
N GLY A 237 28.91 0.86 12.77
CA GLY A 237 29.35 1.90 13.69
C GLY A 237 30.37 2.83 13.05
N ASN A 238 31.08 3.59 13.90
CA ASN A 238 32.12 4.53 13.50
C ASN A 238 33.34 4.44 14.43
N GLY A 239 34.46 5.02 14.00
CA GLY A 239 35.72 5.01 14.74
C GLY A 239 36.56 3.75 14.53
N ALA A 240 37.71 3.69 15.20
CA ALA A 240 38.75 2.70 14.94
C ALA A 240 38.25 1.24 15.06
N LEU A 241 37.40 0.93 16.05
CA LEU A 241 36.85 -0.41 16.27
C LEU A 241 35.89 -0.90 15.17
N TYR A 242 35.41 0.00 14.31
CA TYR A 242 34.49 -0.33 13.22
C TYR A 242 35.11 -0.13 11.85
N CYS A 243 35.94 0.91 11.68
CA CYS A 243 36.46 1.32 10.38
C CYS A 243 37.93 0.94 10.14
N GLU A 244 38.71 0.66 11.19
CA GLU A 244 40.17 0.46 11.10
C GLU A 244 40.61 -0.95 11.52
N CYS A 245 39.65 -1.82 11.83
CA CYS A 245 39.91 -3.21 12.20
C CYS A 245 40.18 -4.10 10.98
N GLN A 246 40.90 -5.20 11.21
CA GLN A 246 41.21 -6.17 10.16
C GLN A 246 39.94 -6.85 9.65
N GLY A 247 39.67 -6.74 8.35
CA GLY A 247 38.48 -7.32 7.71
C GLY A 247 37.22 -6.47 7.82
N CYS A 248 37.31 -5.30 8.45
CA CYS A 248 36.22 -4.35 8.51
C CYS A 248 36.05 -3.60 7.20
N VAL A 249 34.82 -3.16 6.92
CA VAL A 249 34.46 -2.54 5.64
C VAL A 249 33.90 -1.15 5.90
N ASP A 250 34.57 -0.13 5.36
CA ASP A 250 34.11 1.25 5.36
C ASP A 250 33.31 1.51 4.07
N PHE A 251 31.97 1.48 4.16
CA PHE A 251 31.09 1.67 3.00
C PHE A 251 31.04 3.11 2.52
N LYS A 252 31.45 4.08 3.34
CA LYS A 252 31.60 5.48 2.89
C LYS A 252 32.75 5.63 1.91
N LYS A 253 33.85 4.89 2.13
CA LYS A 253 34.99 4.82 1.19
C LYS A 253 34.78 3.82 0.06
N THR A 254 34.07 2.72 0.32
CA THR A 254 33.89 1.61 -0.61
C THR A 254 32.41 1.20 -0.77
N PRO A 255 31.54 2.07 -1.31
CA PRO A 255 30.09 1.84 -1.36
C PRO A 255 29.69 0.60 -2.20
N ASN A 256 30.52 0.23 -3.17
CA ASN A 256 30.29 -0.91 -4.06
C ASN A 256 30.90 -2.23 -3.54
N TRP A 257 31.43 -2.27 -2.31
CA TRP A 257 31.99 -3.49 -1.74
C TRP A 257 30.93 -4.60 -1.61
N GLU A 258 31.30 -5.83 -1.94
CA GLU A 258 30.47 -7.03 -1.79
C GLU A 258 31.29 -8.15 -1.12
N TRP A 259 30.69 -8.87 -0.17
CA TRP A 259 31.31 -10.06 0.37
C TRP A 259 31.29 -11.19 -0.66
N ARG A 260 32.42 -11.89 -0.81
CA ARG A 260 32.47 -13.07 -1.67
C ARG A 260 31.53 -14.13 -1.09
N ARG A 261 30.56 -14.60 -1.88
CA ARG A 261 29.74 -15.76 -1.51
C ARG A 261 30.68 -16.95 -1.33
N GLN A 262 30.76 -17.50 -0.14
CA GLN A 262 31.26 -18.86 0.01
C GLN A 262 30.17 -19.77 -0.54
N VAL A 263 30.37 -20.25 -1.78
CA VAL A 263 29.59 -21.36 -2.30
C VAL A 263 29.97 -22.56 -1.44
N VAL A 264 29.10 -22.93 -0.50
CA VAL A 264 29.26 -24.19 0.22
C VAL A 264 28.97 -25.28 -0.79
N THR A 265 29.99 -25.75 -1.50
CA THR A 265 29.90 -27.02 -2.22
C THR A 265 29.71 -28.10 -1.18
N VAL A 266 28.48 -28.56 -1.02
CA VAL A 266 28.16 -29.78 -0.29
C VAL A 266 28.81 -30.91 -1.09
N VAL A 267 30.05 -31.26 -0.77
CA VAL A 267 30.68 -32.47 -1.29
C VAL A 267 29.96 -33.62 -0.59
N SER A 268 28.98 -34.18 -1.28
CA SER A 268 28.36 -35.44 -0.88
C SER A 268 29.42 -36.53 -1.02
N SER A 269 30.04 -36.91 0.09
CA SER A 269 30.83 -38.13 0.17
C SER A 269 29.87 -39.32 0.08
N SER A 270 29.76 -39.89 -1.11
CA SER A 270 29.15 -41.20 -1.34
C SER A 270 29.93 -42.27 -0.54
N PRO A 271 29.25 -43.14 0.22
CA PRO A 271 29.93 -44.24 0.92
C PRO A 271 30.40 -45.29 -0.09
N SER A 272 31.66 -45.70 0.05
CA SER A 272 32.30 -46.74 -0.76
C SER A 272 31.67 -48.12 -0.49
N PRO A 273 31.43 -48.96 -1.51
CA PRO A 273 30.83 -50.27 -1.31
C PRO A 273 31.86 -51.31 -0.85
N ASN A 274 31.55 -51.95 0.27
CA ASN A 274 31.91 -53.33 0.64
C ASN A 274 33.40 -53.70 0.74
N ALA A 275 33.89 -53.80 1.98
CA ALA A 275 34.92 -54.75 2.37
C ALA A 275 34.24 -56.03 2.93
N PRO A 276 34.68 -57.25 2.56
CA PRO A 276 34.05 -58.49 3.01
C PRO A 276 34.51 -58.86 4.43
N TYR A 277 33.56 -59.28 5.27
CA TYR A 277 33.83 -59.92 6.56
C TYR A 277 34.17 -61.40 6.36
N GLY A 278 35.15 -61.89 7.13
CA GLY A 278 35.39 -63.32 7.36
C GLY A 278 34.42 -63.94 8.36
#